data_AF-A0A662BFU1-F1
#
_entry.id   AF-A0A662BFU1-F1
#
_cell.length_a   1.000
_cell.length_b   1.000
_cell.length_c   1.000
_cell.angle_alpha   90.00
_cell.angle_beta   90.00
_cell.angle_gamma   90.00
#
_symmetry.space_group_name_H-M   'P 1'
#
loop_
_entity.id
_entity.type
_entity.pdbx_description
1 polymer ?
#
loop_
_entity_poly.entity_id
_entity_poly.type
_entity_poly.pdbx_seq_one_letter_code
_entity_poly.pdbx_strand_id
1 'polypeptide(L)'
;IGVAVRFGFPIMSLAFPVAMLIEHVYTLPFNSKPALLLYSTDMYSMSDAFKYGITMQFIAWGMSILMAMTYFKWLGITPDGLF
;
A
#
# COMPACT_ATOMS: atom_id res chain seq x y z
N ILE A 1 14.51 7.14 -1.83
CA ILE A 1 15.53 7.33 -2.89
C ILE A 1 16.95 7.18 -2.34
N GLY A 2 17.37 7.92 -1.30
CA GLY A 2 18.75 7.84 -0.76
C GLY A 2 19.18 6.44 -0.29
N VAL A 3 18.26 5.64 0.26
CA VAL A 3 18.53 4.24 0.65
C VAL A 3 18.82 3.36 -0.57
N ALA A 4 18.00 3.44 -1.63
CA ALA A 4 18.21 2.66 -2.85
C ALA A 4 19.58 2.95 -3.50
N VAL A 5 19.99 4.22 -3.56
CA VAL A 5 21.31 4.64 -4.09
C VAL A 5 22.46 4.10 -3.24
N ARG A 6 22.30 4.09 -1.91
CA ARG A 6 23.34 3.61 -0.98
C ARG A 6 23.57 2.10 -1.05
N PHE A 7 22.52 1.33 -1.33
CA PHE A 7 22.58 -0.14 -1.40
C PHE A 7 22.64 -0.69 -2.84
N GLY A 8 22.74 0.19 -3.85
CA GLY A 8 22.83 -0.23 -5.26
C GLY A 8 21.55 -0.84 -5.82
N PHE A 9 20.41 -0.68 -5.15
CA PHE A 9 19.14 -1.19 -5.66
C PHE A 9 18.56 -0.27 -6.75
N PRO A 10 17.88 -0.83 -7.76
CA PRO A 10 17.13 -0.05 -8.74
C PRO A 10 16.13 0.86 -8.02
N ILE A 11 16.13 2.16 -8.31
CA ILE A 11 15.25 3.13 -7.64
C ILE A 11 13.78 2.74 -7.83
N MET A 12 13.42 2.23 -9.01
CA MET A 12 12.06 1.77 -9.34
C MET A 12 11.60 0.59 -8.50
N SER A 13 12.51 -0.32 -8.12
CA SER A 13 12.22 -1.47 -7.25
C SER A 13 11.68 -1.01 -5.88
N LEU A 14 12.18 0.11 -5.34
CA LEU A 14 11.72 0.66 -4.07
C LEU A 14 10.59 1.68 -4.24
N ALA A 15 10.66 2.54 -5.25
CA ALA A 15 9.74 3.66 -5.41
C ALA A 15 8.34 3.21 -5.84
N PHE A 16 8.24 2.21 -6.72
CA PHE A 16 6.97 1.79 -7.29
C PHE A 16 6.06 1.07 -6.28
N PRO A 17 6.55 0.08 -5.49
CA PRO A 17 5.72 -0.55 -4.46
C PRO A 17 5.31 0.45 -3.37
N VAL A 18 6.19 1.38 -3.00
CA VAL A 18 5.86 2.44 -2.02
C VAL A 18 4.76 3.34 -2.56
N ALA A 19 4.83 3.76 -3.84
CA ALA A 19 3.80 4.57 -4.46
C ALA A 19 2.42 3.87 -4.51
N MET A 20 2.39 2.55 -4.67
CA MET A 20 1.14 1.79 -4.60
C MET A 20 0.60 1.68 -3.17
N LEU A 21 1.47 1.53 -2.18
CA LEU A 21 1.07 1.38 -0.78
C LEU A 21 0.52 2.67 -0.17
N ILE A 22 1.00 3.85 -0.56
CA ILE A 22 0.53 5.14 -0.01
C ILE A 22 -0.92 5.48 -0.36
N GLU A 23 -1.49 4.86 -1.41
CA GLU A 23 -2.89 5.05 -1.80
C GLU A 23 -3.88 4.33 -0.87
N HIS A 24 -3.40 3.43 -0.01
CA HIS A 24 -4.24 2.66 0.91
C HIS A 24 -4.48 3.47 2.19
N VAL A 25 -5.40 4.45 2.12
CA VAL A 25 -5.67 5.48 3.16
C VAL A 25 -7.10 5.41 3.74
N TYR A 26 -7.58 4.20 4.01
CA TYR A 26 -8.97 3.94 4.41
C TYR A 26 -9.13 3.40 5.85
N THR A 27 -8.06 3.29 6.63
CA THR A 27 -8.10 2.70 8.00
C THR A 27 -8.69 3.63 9.04
N LEU A 28 -8.41 4.93 8.94
CA LEU A 28 -8.94 5.95 9.84
C LEU A 28 -9.58 7.08 9.00
N PRO A 29 -10.67 7.71 9.46
CA PRO A 29 -11.38 8.73 8.68
C PRO A 29 -10.51 9.91 8.27
N PHE A 30 -9.49 10.24 9.06
CA PHE A 30 -8.56 11.33 8.78
C PHE A 30 -7.41 10.94 7.84
N ASN A 31 -7.27 9.67 7.45
CA ASN A 31 -6.23 9.26 6.50
C ASN A 31 -6.43 9.87 5.12
N SER A 32 -7.68 10.17 4.73
CA SER A 32 -7.97 10.79 3.45
C SER A 32 -9.22 11.66 3.50
N LYS A 33 -9.27 12.69 2.65
CA LYS A 33 -10.46 13.54 2.53
C LYS A 33 -11.73 12.75 2.18
N PRO A 34 -11.70 11.74 1.29
CA PRO A 34 -12.87 10.89 1.01
C PRO A 34 -13.35 10.08 2.21
N ALA A 35 -12.44 9.51 3.01
CA ALA A 35 -12.80 8.75 4.20
C ALA A 35 -13.49 9.61 5.26
N LEU A 36 -13.05 10.86 5.42
CA LEU A 36 -13.68 11.81 6.33
C LEU A 36 -15.08 12.20 5.88
N LEU A 37 -15.27 12.41 4.58
CA LEU A 37 -16.59 12.72 4.02
C LEU A 37 -17.58 11.58 4.28
N LEU A 38 -17.17 10.33 4.06
CA LEU A 38 -18.01 9.16 4.35
C LEU A 38 -18.35 9.03 5.84
N TYR A 39 -17.37 9.27 6.71
CA TYR A 39 -17.60 9.28 8.16
C TYR A 39 -18.59 10.39 8.58
N SER A 40 -18.51 11.57 7.97
CA SER A 40 -19.39 12.71 8.29
C SER A 40 -20.86 12.52 7.88
N THR A 41 -21.19 11.45 7.15
CA THR A 41 -22.58 11.11 6.81
C THR A 41 -23.33 10.35 7.91
N ASP A 42 -22.68 10.07 9.05
CA ASP A 42 -23.20 9.24 10.16
C ASP A 42 -23.65 7.83 9.76
N MET A 43 -23.34 7.38 8.53
CA MET A 43 -23.68 6.03 8.04
C MET A 43 -22.70 4.96 8.55
N TYR A 44 -21.49 5.33 8.95
CA TYR A 44 -20.43 4.40 9.34
C TYR A 44 -19.83 4.77 10.69
N SER A 45 -19.73 3.79 11.59
CA SER A 45 -19.07 3.98 12.88
C SER A 45 -17.54 3.96 12.73
N MET A 46 -16.84 4.63 13.65
CA MET A 46 -15.37 4.60 13.72
C MET A 46 -14.83 3.18 13.91
N SER A 47 -15.53 2.35 14.69
CA SER A 47 -15.16 0.94 14.90
C SER A 47 -15.26 0.10 13.64
N ASP A 48 -16.28 0.34 12.81
CA ASP A 48 -16.44 -0.39 11.54
C ASP A 48 -15.36 0.04 10.55
N ALA A 49 -15.11 1.36 10.42
CA ALA A 49 -14.06 1.90 9.57
C ALA A 49 -12.69 1.29 9.92
N PHE A 50 -12.36 1.20 11.22
CA PHE A 50 -11.11 0.59 11.66
C PHE A 50 -11.06 -0.92 11.36
N LYS A 51 -12.12 -1.67 11.67
CA LYS A 51 -12.17 -3.12 11.49
C LYS A 51 -12.04 -3.51 10.01
N TYR A 52 -12.82 -2.87 9.14
CA TYR A 52 -12.74 -3.14 7.70
C TYR A 52 -11.47 -2.56 7.08
N GLY A 53 -11.03 -1.39 7.54
CA GLY A 53 -9.81 -0.75 7.06
C GLY A 53 -8.56 -1.57 7.35
N ILE A 54 -8.41 -2.09 8.58
CA ILE A 54 -7.26 -2.95 8.92
C ILE A 54 -7.30 -4.27 8.16
N THR A 55 -8.47 -4.89 7.99
CA THR A 55 -8.62 -6.10 7.16
C THR A 55 -8.18 -5.85 5.72
N MET A 56 -8.66 -4.76 5.12
CA MET A 56 -8.26 -4.37 3.76
C MET A 56 -6.78 -4.02 3.67
N GLN A 57 -6.17 -3.45 4.72
CA GLN A 57 -4.74 -3.16 4.76
C GLN A 57 -3.90 -4.43 4.69
N PHE A 58 -4.27 -5.47 5.44
CA PHE A 58 -3.58 -6.77 5.40
C PHE A 58 -3.76 -7.47 4.04
N ILE A 59 -4.94 -7.39 3.43
CA ILE A 59 -5.19 -7.94 2.10
C ILE A 59 -4.32 -7.22 1.05
N ALA A 60 -4.30 -5.89 1.06
CA ALA A 60 -3.49 -5.08 0.15
C ALA A 60 -1.99 -5.35 0.32
N TRP A 61 -1.53 -5.50 1.57
CA TRP A 61 -0.15 -5.86 1.87
C TRP A 61 0.22 -7.25 1.33
N GLY A 62 -0.62 -8.26 1.57
CA GLY A 62 -0.42 -9.61 1.03
C GLY A 62 -0.40 -9.64 -0.50
N MET A 63 -1.34 -8.94 -1.14
CA MET A 63 -1.39 -8.77 -2.60
C MET A 63 -0.14 -8.08 -3.14
N SER A 64 0.38 -7.07 -2.43
CA SER A 64 1.60 -6.36 -2.83
C SER A 64 2.83 -7.28 -2.82
N ILE A 65 2.93 -8.17 -1.83
CA ILE A 65 4.00 -9.18 -1.77
C ILE A 65 3.87 -10.19 -2.92
N LEU A 66 2.66 -10.67 -3.19
CA LEU A 66 2.40 -11.57 -4.32
C LEU A 66 2.75 -10.92 -5.67
N MET A 67 2.39 -9.65 -5.86
CA MET A 67 2.73 -8.90 -7.07
C MET A 67 4.24 -8.65 -7.20
N ALA A 68 4.95 -8.40 -6.10
CA ALA A 68 6.40 -8.27 -6.08
C ALA A 68 7.10 -9.56 -6.53
N MET A 69 6.60 -10.73 -6.12
CA MET A 69 7.19 -12.02 -6.50
C MET A 69 6.86 -12.46 -7.94
N THR A 70 5.70 -12.05 -8.47
CA THR A 70 5.20 -12.53 -9.77
C THR A 70 5.29 -11.45 -10.85
N TYR A 71 4.43 -10.44 -10.76
CA TYR A 71 4.21 -9.46 -11.82
C TYR A 71 5.38 -8.48 -11.96
N PHE A 72 5.96 -8.02 -10.85
CA PHE A 72 7.11 -7.10 -10.89
C PHE A 72 8.41 -7.79 -11.28
N LYS A 73 8.51 -9.11 -11.03
CA LYS A 73 9.57 -9.96 -11.59
C LYS A 73 9.45 -10.10 -13.10
N TRP A 74 8.24 -10.33 -13.60
CA TRP A 74 7.99 -10.41 -15.05
C TRP A 74 8.25 -9.09 -15.78
N LEU A 75 7.88 -7.95 -15.18
CA LEU A 75 8.13 -6.61 -15.71
C LEU A 75 9.59 -6.14 -15.59
N GLY A 76 10.47 -6.90 -14.93
CA GLY A 76 11.87 -6.51 -14.71
C GLY A 76 12.06 -5.35 -13.74
N ILE A 77 11.04 -4.98 -12.96
CA ILE A 77 11.10 -3.92 -11.94
C ILE A 77 11.76 -4.45 -10.66
N THR A 78 11.50 -5.73 -10.32
CA THR A 78 12.15 -6.48 -9.23
C THR A 78 12.68 -7.82 -9.77
N PRO A 79 13.82 -7.83 -10.48
CA PRO A 79 14.35 -9.03 -11.16
C PRO A 79 14.65 -10.19 -10.20
N ASP A 80 15.18 -9.86 -9.02
CA ASP A 80 15.56 -10.84 -7.99
C ASP A 80 14.38 -11.23 -7.08
N GLY A 81 13.20 -10.62 -7.24
CA GLY A 81 12.06 -10.84 -6.36
C GLY A 81 12.25 -10.19 -4.98
N LEU A 82 11.57 -10.73 -3.97
CA LEU A 82 11.59 -10.19 -2.60
C LEU A 82 12.77 -10.70 -1.76
N PHE A 83 13.56 -11.68 -2.25
CA PHE A 83 14.62 -12.39 -1.52
C PHE A 83 15.87 -12.60 -2.37
#